data_AF-A0A0F8YV96-F1
#
_entry.id   AF-A0A0F8YV96-F1
#
_cell.length_a   1.000
_cell.length_b   1.000
_cell.length_c   1.000
_cell.angle_alpha   90.00
_cell.angle_beta   90.00
_cell.angle_gamma   90.00
#
_symmetry.space_group_name_H-M   'P 1'
#
loop_
_entity.id
_entity.type
_entity.pdbx_description
1 polymer ?
#
loop_
_entity_poly.entity_id
_entity_poly.type
_entity_poly.pdbx_seq_one_letter_code
_entity_poly.pdbx_strand_id
1 'polypeptide(L)'
;MDACCDEEITDVTLMFSSQTGKTEIINNILGYHIDQDPCPLMIVFPTKEIGQAYSKDRLDPMIRDSVGLAEKVAPVGSRKRDNTVLHKKFPGGHVTISGANSPASLSSRPIRIVLC
;
A
#
# COMPACT_ATOMS: atom_id res chain seq x y z
N MET A 1 -16.92 1.16 -0.92
CA MET A 1 -15.59 1.25 -1.56
C MET A 1 -15.69 1.78 -2.98
N ASP A 2 -16.92 1.95 -3.48
CA ASP A 2 -17.28 2.26 -4.85
C ASP A 2 -16.57 3.52 -5.36
N ALA A 3 -16.54 4.59 -4.56
CA ALA A 3 -15.85 5.82 -4.91
C ALA A 3 -14.32 5.66 -5.09
N CYS A 4 -13.69 4.67 -4.46
CA CYS A 4 -12.26 4.40 -4.60
C CYS A 4 -11.93 3.49 -5.80
N CYS A 5 -12.95 2.89 -6.42
CA CYS A 5 -12.81 1.98 -7.57
C CYS A 5 -13.43 2.56 -8.85
N ASP A 6 -14.04 3.74 -8.78
CA ASP A 6 -14.66 4.42 -9.90
C ASP A 6 -13.59 5.14 -10.75
N GLU A 7 -13.52 4.82 -12.03
CA GLU A 7 -12.54 5.40 -12.96
C GLU A 7 -12.78 6.89 -13.25
N GLU A 8 -14.00 7.40 -13.04
CA GLU A 8 -14.33 8.81 -13.20
C GLU A 8 -13.88 9.67 -12.00
N ILE A 9 -13.50 9.03 -10.89
CA ILE A 9 -13.10 9.71 -9.65
C ILE A 9 -11.57 9.68 -9.50
N THR A 10 -10.95 10.86 -9.53
CA THR A 10 -9.50 11.00 -9.35
C THR A 10 -9.08 11.16 -7.89
N ASP A 11 -9.92 11.80 -7.07
CA ASP A 11 -9.58 12.19 -5.71
C ASP A 11 -10.71 11.88 -4.73
N VAL A 12 -10.37 11.14 -3.67
CA VAL A 12 -11.29 10.81 -2.57
C VAL A 12 -10.73 11.35 -1.27
N THR A 13 -11.40 12.34 -0.68
CA THR A 13 -11.02 12.92 0.61
C THR A 13 -12.01 12.51 1.69
N LEU A 14 -11.48 12.04 2.82
CA LEU A 14 -12.28 11.59 3.95
C LEU A 14 -11.89 12.33 5.23
N MET A 15 -12.89 12.84 5.96
CA MET A 15 -12.71 13.45 7.27
C MET A 15 -13.13 12.47 8.35
N PHE A 16 -12.22 12.17 9.27
CA PHE A 16 -12.43 11.18 10.33
C PHE A 16 -11.92 11.70 11.67
N SER A 17 -12.59 11.31 12.75
CA SER A 17 -12.05 11.41 14.10
C SER A 17 -10.87 10.43 14.32
N SER A 18 -10.24 10.51 15.48
CA SER A 18 -9.10 9.63 15.81
C SER A 18 -9.56 8.18 16.02
N GLN A 19 -8.74 7.21 15.58
CA GLN A 19 -8.93 5.76 15.81
C GLN A 19 -10.22 5.13 15.24
N THR A 20 -10.79 5.69 14.17
CA THR A 20 -12.03 5.17 13.55
C THR A 20 -11.80 4.27 12.33
N GLY A 21 -10.70 3.53 12.28
CA GLY A 21 -10.47 2.54 11.20
C GLY A 21 -9.90 3.10 9.90
N LYS A 22 -9.33 4.31 9.88
CA LYS A 22 -8.70 4.92 8.68
C LYS A 22 -7.68 3.97 8.02
N THR A 23 -6.84 3.35 8.84
CA THR A 23 -5.82 2.39 8.39
C THR A 23 -6.44 1.17 7.72
N GLU A 24 -7.60 0.69 8.19
CA GLU A 24 -8.25 -0.48 7.59
C GLU A 24 -8.90 -0.15 6.25
N ILE A 25 -9.36 1.09 6.03
CA ILE A 25 -9.81 1.54 4.72
C ILE A 25 -8.65 1.48 3.72
N ILE A 26 -7.50 2.04 4.09
CA ILE A 26 -6.27 2.00 3.26
C ILE A 26 -5.87 0.54 2.98
N ASN A 27 -5.85 -0.31 4.00
CA ASN A 27 -5.52 -1.74 3.87
C ASN A 27 -6.44 -2.47 2.89
N ASN A 28 -7.75 -2.23 2.96
CA ASN A 28 -8.72 -2.85 2.07
C ASN A 28 -8.57 -2.37 0.62
N ILE A 29 -8.31 -1.08 0.41
CA ILE A 29 -8.03 -0.53 -0.94
C ILE A 29 -6.75 -1.18 -1.50
N LEU A 30 -5.68 -1.29 -0.69
CA LEU A 30 -4.45 -1.98 -1.09
C LEU A 30 -4.74 -3.45 -1.42
N GLY A 31 -5.47 -4.17 -0.58
CA GLY A 31 -5.81 -5.57 -0.81
C GLY A 31 -6.55 -5.77 -2.13
N TYR A 32 -7.54 -4.92 -2.41
CA TYR A 32 -8.28 -4.94 -3.68
C TYR A 32 -7.36 -4.75 -4.90
N HIS A 33 -6.47 -3.76 -4.87
CA HIS A 33 -5.53 -3.50 -5.98
C HIS A 33 -4.32 -4.43 -6.01
N ILE A 34 -4.11 -5.29 -5.00
CA ILE A 34 -3.13 -6.38 -5.09
C ILE A 34 -3.77 -7.59 -5.76
N ASP A 35 -5.04 -7.86 -5.44
CA ASP A 35 -5.70 -9.10 -5.79
C ASP A 35 -6.50 -9.01 -7.10
N GLN A 36 -7.31 -7.97 -7.26
CA GLN A 36 -8.33 -7.85 -8.31
C GLN A 36 -7.93 -6.92 -9.46
N ASP A 37 -7.33 -5.76 -9.15
CA ASP A 37 -6.84 -4.80 -10.16
C ASP A 37 -5.37 -4.41 -9.90
N PRO A 38 -4.41 -5.30 -10.22
CA PRO A 38 -2.98 -5.09 -9.98
C PRO A 38 -2.41 -3.83 -10.64
N CYS A 39 -1.87 -2.92 -9.83
CA CYS A 39 -1.20 -1.72 -10.34
C CYS A 39 -0.07 -1.19 -9.43
N PRO A 40 0.74 -0.23 -9.91
CA PRO A 40 1.67 0.53 -9.07
C PRO A 40 0.92 1.39 -8.04
N LEU A 41 1.15 1.11 -6.76
CA LEU A 41 0.54 1.75 -5.59
C LEU A 41 1.62 2.47 -4.77
N MET A 42 1.29 3.65 -4.23
CA MET A 42 2.10 4.33 -3.23
C MET A 42 1.27 4.64 -2.00
N ILE A 43 1.82 4.38 -0.82
CA ILE A 43 1.29 4.88 0.45
C ILE A 43 2.28 5.86 1.07
N VAL A 44 1.78 7.03 1.44
CA VAL A 44 2.58 8.13 1.98
C VAL A 44 2.27 8.29 3.46
N PHE A 45 3.29 8.14 4.29
CA PHE A 45 3.21 8.44 5.72
C PHE A 45 3.93 9.75 6.04
N PRO A 46 3.69 10.37 7.20
CA PRO A 46 4.40 11.60 7.59
C PRO A 46 5.92 11.43 7.58
N THR A 47 6.43 10.28 8.03
CA THR A 47 7.85 9.93 7.96
C THR A 47 8.06 8.50 7.50
N LYS A 48 9.27 8.22 7.00
CA LYS A 48 9.69 6.88 6.57
C LYS A 48 9.64 5.87 7.71
N GLU A 49 9.95 6.28 8.94
CA GLU A 49 9.97 5.44 10.14
C GLU A 49 8.56 4.95 10.48
N ILE A 50 7.56 5.84 10.41
CA ILE A 50 6.15 5.48 10.60
C ILE A 50 5.72 4.49 9.51
N GLY A 51 6.12 4.73 8.26
CA GLY A 51 5.84 3.80 7.16
C GLY A 51 6.47 2.42 7.36
N GLN A 52 7.68 2.35 7.90
CA GLN A 52 8.34 1.07 8.23
C GLN A 52 7.60 0.32 9.33
N ALA A 53 7.14 1.02 10.37
CA ALA A 53 6.33 0.43 11.44
C ALA A 53 5.01 -0.10 10.86
N TYR A 54 4.29 0.71 10.08
CA TYR A 54 3.07 0.28 9.39
C TYR A 54 3.29 -0.97 8.53
N SER A 55 4.39 -1.03 7.75
CA SER A 55 4.67 -2.21 6.92
C SER A 55 4.72 -3.48 7.76
N LYS A 56 5.43 -3.44 8.88
CA LYS A 56 5.71 -4.63 9.70
C LYS A 56 4.51 -5.01 10.56
N ASP A 57 3.84 -4.00 11.11
CA ASP A 57 2.83 -4.20 12.15
C ASP A 57 1.41 -4.35 11.58
N ARG A 58 1.18 -3.91 10.33
CA ARG A 58 -0.15 -3.91 9.70
C ARG A 58 -0.17 -4.59 8.34
N LEU A 59 0.66 -4.13 7.40
CA LEU A 59 0.62 -4.62 6.02
C LEU A 59 1.10 -6.08 5.92
N ASP A 60 2.23 -6.42 6.56
CA ASP A 60 2.77 -7.79 6.53
C ASP A 60 1.82 -8.81 7.18
N PRO A 61 1.22 -8.54 8.35
CA PRO A 61 0.16 -9.38 8.91
C PRO A 61 -1.05 -9.52 7.99
N MET A 62 -1.54 -8.42 7.41
CA MET A 62 -2.67 -8.47 6.47
C MET A 62 -2.39 -9.38 5.27
N ILE A 63 -1.20 -9.27 4.67
CA ILE A 63 -0.79 -10.12 3.55
C ILE A 63 -0.70 -11.58 3.99
N ARG A 64 -0.07 -11.86 5.14
CA ARG A 64 0.10 -13.22 5.67
C ARG A 64 -1.23 -13.90 5.95
N ASP A 65 -2.17 -13.18 6.56
CA ASP A 65 -3.43 -13.73 7.06
C ASP A 65 -4.52 -13.81 5.97
N SER A 66 -4.29 -13.18 4.81
CA SER A 66 -5.19 -13.21 3.66
C SER A 66 -4.68 -14.19 2.59
N VAL A 67 -5.35 -15.32 2.41
CA VAL A 67 -4.93 -16.39 1.49
C VAL A 67 -4.60 -15.87 0.08
N GLY A 68 -5.49 -15.06 -0.52
CA GLY A 68 -5.29 -14.49 -1.86
C GLY A 68 -4.08 -13.56 -1.95
N LEU A 69 -3.76 -12.81 -0.90
CA LEU A 69 -2.61 -11.91 -0.87
C LEU A 69 -1.31 -12.68 -0.60
N ALA A 70 -1.34 -13.67 0.30
CA ALA A 70 -0.18 -14.49 0.66
C ALA A 70 0.38 -15.27 -0.53
N GLU A 71 -0.48 -15.70 -1.46
CA GLU A 71 -0.09 -16.39 -2.69
C GLU A 71 0.57 -15.43 -3.72
N LYS A 72 0.19 -14.15 -3.71
CA LYS A 72 0.63 -13.14 -4.68
C LYS A 72 1.86 -12.35 -4.23
N VAL A 73 1.94 -12.02 -2.96
CA VAL A 73 3.02 -11.19 -2.40
C VAL A 73 4.02 -12.09 -1.69
N ALA A 74 5.25 -12.12 -2.20
CA ALA A 74 6.30 -12.94 -1.59
C ALA A 74 6.65 -12.43 -0.17
N PRO A 75 6.90 -13.32 0.80
CA PRO A 75 7.31 -12.90 2.13
C PRO A 75 8.66 -12.16 2.09
N VAL A 76 8.81 -11.18 2.99
CA VAL A 76 10.04 -10.40 3.16
C VAL A 76 11.19 -11.37 3.51
N GLY A 77 12.30 -11.27 2.78
CA GLY A 77 13.47 -12.14 2.98
C GLY A 77 13.40 -13.49 2.25
N SER A 78 12.34 -13.76 1.49
CA SER A 78 12.36 -14.84 0.50
C SER A 78 13.47 -14.58 -0.55
N ARG A 79 13.99 -15.65 -1.18
CA ARG A 79 15.03 -15.55 -2.22
C ARG A 79 14.67 -14.65 -3.41
N LYS A 80 13.40 -14.25 -3.55
CA LYS A 80 12.96 -13.21 -4.48
C LYS A 80 13.43 -11.85 -3.94
N ARG A 81 14.64 -11.45 -4.37
CA ARG A 81 15.44 -10.29 -3.96
C ARG A 81 14.76 -8.90 -4.10
N ASP A 82 13.51 -8.89 -4.52
CA ASP A 82 12.77 -7.72 -4.94
C ASP A 82 11.75 -7.22 -3.91
N ASN A 83 11.51 -7.97 -2.82
CA ASN A 83 10.66 -7.54 -1.70
C ASN A 83 11.48 -7.02 -0.53
N THR A 84 11.20 -5.79 -0.14
CA THR A 84 11.79 -5.12 1.04
C THR A 84 10.67 -4.66 1.98
N VAL A 85 11.06 -4.11 3.14
CA VAL A 85 10.08 -3.54 4.09
C VAL A 85 9.27 -2.42 3.43
N LEU A 86 9.89 -1.57 2.61
CA LEU A 86 9.21 -0.39 2.04
C LEU A 86 8.73 -0.61 0.60
N HIS A 87 8.92 -1.80 0.05
CA HIS A 87 8.56 -2.10 -1.32
C HIS A 87 8.14 -3.55 -1.45
N LYS A 88 6.86 -3.79 -1.74
CA LYS A 88 6.24 -5.11 -1.89
C LYS A 88 5.79 -5.27 -3.33
N LYS A 89 6.42 -6.15 -4.09
CA LYS A 89 6.05 -6.52 -5.46
C LYS A 89 5.10 -7.71 -5.47
N PHE A 90 4.22 -7.70 -6.47
CA PHE A 90 3.28 -8.77 -6.80
C PHE A 90 3.06 -8.77 -8.32
N PRO A 91 2.47 -9.84 -8.90
CA PRO A 91 2.19 -9.87 -10.33
C PRO A 91 1.35 -8.66 -10.77
N GLY A 92 1.84 -7.89 -11.74
CA GLY A 92 1.15 -6.72 -12.28
C GLY A 92 1.36 -5.40 -11.53
N GLY A 93 2.03 -5.40 -10.37
CA GLY A 93 2.18 -4.17 -9.59
C GLY A 93 3.16 -4.21 -8.42
N HIS A 94 3.13 -3.15 -7.63
CA HIS A 94 3.90 -3.05 -6.39
C HIS A 94 3.28 -2.04 -5.44
N VAL A 95 3.47 -2.22 -4.14
CA VAL A 95 3.21 -1.22 -3.10
C VAL A 95 4.54 -0.59 -2.69
N THR A 96 4.68 0.72 -2.87
CA THR A 96 5.79 1.50 -2.34
C THR A 96 5.33 2.31 -1.12
N ILE A 97 6.07 2.20 -0.02
CA ILE A 97 5.83 2.99 1.19
C ILE A 97 6.84 4.14 1.23
N SER A 98 6.35 5.37 1.27
CA SER A 98 7.15 6.59 1.22
C SER A 98 6.86 7.50 2.43
N GLY A 99 7.85 8.31 2.79
CA GLY A 99 7.66 9.40 3.75
C GLY A 99 7.45 10.73 3.03
N ALA A 100 6.49 11.53 3.50
CA ALA A 100 6.24 12.87 2.98
C ALA A 100 7.45 13.82 3.14
N ASN A 101 8.37 13.47 4.05
CA ASN A 101 9.60 14.20 4.31
C ASN A 101 10.69 14.06 3.22
N SER A 102 10.50 13.24 2.18
CA SER A 102 11.49 13.05 1.12
C SER A 102 10.89 13.24 -0.29
N PRO A 103 11.07 14.42 -0.91
CA PRO A 103 10.60 14.69 -2.27
C PRO A 103 11.15 13.69 -3.31
N ALA A 104 12.40 13.26 -3.14
CA ALA A 104 13.04 12.29 -4.03
C ALA A 104 12.39 10.90 -3.97
N SER A 105 11.88 10.46 -2.81
CA SER A 105 11.17 9.18 -2.73
C SER A 105 9.79 9.25 -3.39
N LEU A 106 9.16 10.42 -3.40
CA LEU A 106 7.86 10.66 -4.03
C LEU A 106 7.94 10.76 -5.56
N SER A 107 8.93 11.48 -6.09
CA SER A 107 9.02 11.77 -7.55
C SER A 107 9.63 10.66 -8.40
N SER A 108 10.16 9.61 -7.78
CA SER A 108 11.03 8.65 -8.46
C SER A 108 10.31 7.52 -9.22
N ARG A 109 8.99 7.39 -9.09
CA ARG A 109 8.25 6.22 -9.60
C ARG A 109 6.93 6.62 -10.27
N PRO A 110 6.56 5.98 -11.39
CA PRO A 110 5.21 6.07 -11.92
C PRO A 110 4.25 5.32 -10.98
N ILE A 111 3.21 6.01 -10.50
CA ILE A 111 2.21 5.48 -9.57
C ILE A 111 0.82 5.73 -10.14
N ARG A 112 -0.07 4.73 -10.09
CA ARG A 112 -1.47 4.87 -10.50
C ARG A 112 -2.34 5.36 -9.34
N ILE A 113 -2.14 4.80 -8.15
CA ILE A 113 -2.96 5.09 -6.96
C ILE A 113 -2.07 5.48 -5.79
N VAL A 114 -2.39 6.62 -5.17
CA VAL A 114 -1.69 7.16 -4.00
C VAL A 114 -2.65 7.15 -2.80
N LEU A 115 -2.20 6.64 -1.66
CA LEU A 115 -2.94 6.62 -0.39
C LEU A 115 -2.17 7.42 0.67
N CYS A 116 -2.86 8.25 1.44
CA CYS A 116 -2.28 9.23 2.38
C CYS A 116 -2.90 9.11 3.78
#